data_AF-A0A3A9DZC9-F1
#
_entry.id   AF-A0A3A9DZC9-F1
#
_cell.length_a   1.000
_cell.length_b   1.000
_cell.length_c   1.000
_cell.angle_alpha   90.00
_cell.angle_beta   90.00
_cell.angle_gamma   90.00
#
_symmetry.space_group_name_H-M   'P 1'
#
loop_
_entity.id
_entity.type
_entity.pdbx_description
1 polymer ?
#
loop_
_entity_poly.entity_id
_entity_poly.type
_entity_poly.pdbx_seq_one_letter_code
_entity_poly.pdbx_strand_id
1 'polypeptide(L)' 'VSKPFAYKLVRQMNEELEEKGFITIAGRVSRKYYEEKFYGMAQAAN' A
#
# COMPACT_ATOMS: atom_id res chain seq x y z
N VAL A 1 -3.54 3.74 -16.29
CA VAL A 1 -4.34 3.66 -15.05
C VAL A 1 -5.26 4.85 -14.97
N SER A 2 -6.56 4.65 -14.69
CA SER A 2 -7.49 5.76 -14.49
C SER A 2 -7.36 6.29 -13.05
N LYS A 3 -7.54 7.61 -12.86
CA LYS A 3 -7.57 8.24 -11.53
C LYS A 3 -8.50 7.50 -10.54
N PRO A 4 -9.75 7.13 -10.88
CA PRO A 4 -10.62 6.40 -9.95
C PRO A 4 -10.12 4.99 -9.62
N PHE A 5 -9.43 4.32 -10.54
CA PHE A 5 -8.85 3.00 -10.28
C PHE A 5 -7.70 3.07 -9.27
N ALA A 6 -6.85 4.11 -9.37
CA ALA A 6 -5.77 4.32 -8.40
C ALA A 6 -6.30 4.52 -6.96
N TYR A 7 -7.34 5.34 -6.78
CA TYR A 7 -7.95 5.55 -5.47
C TYR A 7 -8.60 4.28 -4.89
N LYS A 8 -9.23 3.44 -5.73
CA LYS A 8 -9.77 2.15 -5.28
C LYS A 8 -8.66 1.23 -4.77
N LEU A 9 -7.55 1.16 -5.49
CA LEU A 9 -6.40 0.34 -5.12
C LEU A 9 -5.78 0.79 -3.78
N VAL A 10 -5.55 2.09 -3.62
CA VAL A 10 -5.01 2.66 -2.38
C VAL A 10 -5.95 2.41 -1.20
N ARG A 11 -7.26 2.50 -1.41
CA ARG A 11 -8.25 2.19 -0.38
C ARG A 11 -8.18 0.73 0.07
N GLN A 12 -8.15 -0.22 -0.87
CA GLN A 12 -8.02 -1.64 -0.54
C GLN A 12 -6.74 -1.94 0.25
N MET A 13 -5.63 -1.30 -0.13
CA MET A 13 -4.36 -1.46 0.58
C MET A 13 -4.39 -0.89 2.01
N ASN A 14 -5.13 0.20 2.23
CA ASN A 14 -5.31 0.74 3.57
C ASN A 14 -6.21 -0.16 4.42
N GLU A 15 -7.28 -0.72 3.86
CA GLU A 15 -8.13 -1.68 4.57
C GLU A 15 -7.30 -2.90 5.04
N GLU A 16 -6.42 -3.45 4.18
CA GLU A 16 -5.52 -4.55 4.55
C GLU A 16 -4.48 -4.18 5.62
N LEU A 17 -3.95 -2.95 5.58
CA LEU A 17 -2.97 -2.49 6.57
C LEU A 17 -3.63 -2.23 7.92
N GLU A 18 -4.86 -1.73 7.93
CA GLU A 18 -5.67 -1.52 9.13
C GLU A 18 -6.07 -2.85 9.78
N GLU A 19 -6.45 -3.85 8.98
CA GLU A 19 -6.67 -5.23 9.45
C GLU A 19 -5.42 -5.85 10.10
N LYS A 20 -4.23 -5.51 9.60
CA LYS A 20 -2.94 -5.94 10.18
C LYS A 20 -2.55 -5.13 11.43
N GLY A 21 -3.33 -4.13 11.82
CA GLY A 21 -3.08 -3.28 12.98
C GLY A 21 -2.10 -2.12 12.73
N PHE A 22 -1.83 -1.78 11.46
CA PHE A 22 -1.05 -0.59 11.12
C PHE A 22 -1.92 0.65 11.06
N ILE A 23 -1.33 1.80 11.38
CA ILE A 23 -1.97 3.11 11.18
C ILE A 23 -1.97 3.42 9.68
N THR A 24 -3.15 3.61 9.11
CA THR A 24 -3.32 3.98 7.70
C THR A 24 -3.90 5.38 7.57
N ILE A 25 -3.64 6.04 6.45
CA ILE A 25 -4.15 7.38 6.15
C ILE A 25 -4.84 7.31 4.80
N ALA A 26 -6.11 7.69 4.74
CA ALA A 26 -6.87 7.70 3.49
C ALA A 26 -6.12 8.46 2.38
N GLY A 27 -5.91 7.79 1.24
CA GLY A 27 -5.17 8.35 0.11
C GLY A 27 -3.64 8.25 0.19
N ARG A 28 -3.09 7.64 1.26
CA ARG A 28 -1.66 7.36 1.41
C ARG A 28 -1.44 5.90 1.79
N VAL A 29 -0.36 5.32 1.30
CA VAL A 29 0.11 3.97 1.62
C VAL A 29 1.58 4.05 1.94
N SER A 30 2.07 3.21 2.87
CA SER A 30 3.51 3.10 3.12
C SER A 30 4.21 2.63 1.84
N ARG A 31 5.23 3.39 1.41
CA ARG A 31 6.05 3.04 0.23
C ARG A 31 6.62 1.62 0.35
N LYS A 32 7.09 1.25 1.55
CA LYS A 32 7.63 -0.09 1.82
C LYS A 32 6.60 -1.18 1.52
N TYR A 33 5.37 -1.01 1.97
CA TYR A 33 4.28 -1.97 1.71
C TYR A 33 3.90 -2.03 0.23
N TYR A 34 3.86 -0.88 -0.44
CA TYR A 34 3.60 -0.82 -1.88
C TYR A 34 4.71 -1.53 -2.68
N GLU A 35 5.97 -1.26 -2.35
CA GLU A 35 7.12 -1.87 -3.02
C GLU A 35 7.18 -3.38 -2.82
N GLU A 36 6.96 -3.85 -1.59
CA GLU A 36 6.88 -5.28 -1.27
C GLU A 36 5.72 -5.96 -2.03
N LYS A 37 4.54 -5.33 -2.10
CA LYS A 37 3.35 -5.94 -2.69
C LYS A 37 3.32 -5.91 -4.22
N PHE A 38 3.83 -4.86 -4.85
CA PHE A 38 3.81 -4.72 -6.32
C PHE A 38 5.06 -5.22 -7.00
N TYR A 39 6.22 -5.05 -6.38
CA TYR A 39 7.50 -5.40 -6.99
C TYR A 39 8.15 -6.63 -6.35
N GLY A 40 7.58 -7.18 -5.28
CA GLY A 40 8.18 -8.31 -4.55
C GLY A 40 9.54 -7.98 -3.93
N MET A 41 9.93 -6.71 -3.96
CA MET A 41 11.21 -6.26 -3.43
C MET A 41 11.05 -6.06 -1.93
N ALA A 42 11.32 -7.11 -1.15
CA ALA A 42 11.86 -6.88 0.18
C ALA A 42 13.14 -6.08 -0.04
N GLN A 43 13.20 -4.84 0.47
CA GLN A 43 14.45 -4.09 0.46
C GLN A 43 15.54 -5.01 1.01
N ALA A 44 16.47 -5.40 0.14
CA ALA A 44 17.75 -5.93 0.56
C ALA A 44 18.42 -4.80 1.33
N ALA A 45 18.24 -4.81 2.65
CA ALA A 45 18.97 -3.96 3.56
C ALA A 45 20.46 -4.23 3.32
N ASN A 46 21.19 -3.22 2.85
CA ASN A 46 22.63 -3.10 3.03
C ASN A 46 22.88 -2.16 4.21
#